data_AF-A0A1R1PKT0-F1
#
_entry.id   AF-A0A1R1PKT0-F1
#
_cell.length_a   1.000
_cell.length_b   1.000
_cell.length_c   1.000
_cell.angle_alpha   90.00
_cell.angle_beta   90.00
_cell.angle_gamma   90.00
#
_symmetry.space_group_name_H-M   'P 1'
#
loop_
_entity.id
_entity.type
_entity.pdbx_description
1 polymer ?
#
loop_
_entity_poly.entity_id
_entity_poly.type
_entity_poly.pdbx_seq_one_letter_code
_entity_poly.pdbx_strand_id
1 'polypeptide(L)'
;MDSQARPMRAGILGATGTVGQRFIVLLAENPGFEIHALGASSRSAGKKYAEATNWKLSDALPETVSKLIVKTCEPSEFEGCDVIFSGLDASIAGEVGMLLNRLFILICKGFYAVI
;
A
#
# COMPACT_ATOMS: atom_id res chain seq x y z
N MET A 1 -13.17 4.06 -28.30
CA MET A 1 -14.12 3.51 -27.31
C MET A 1 -13.25 2.88 -26.24
N ASP A 2 -12.82 3.67 -25.26
CA ASP A 2 -12.01 3.17 -24.15
C ASP A 2 -12.85 2.19 -23.35
N SER A 3 -12.41 0.94 -23.37
CA SER A 3 -12.88 -0.12 -22.49
C SER A 3 -12.88 0.43 -21.07
N GLN A 4 -14.05 0.62 -20.45
CA GLN A 4 -14.12 1.00 -19.04
C GLN A 4 -13.60 -0.16 -18.18
N ALA A 5 -12.29 -0.21 -18.01
CA ALA A 5 -11.64 -1.11 -17.07
C ALA A 5 -11.92 -0.58 -15.66
N ARG A 6 -12.53 -1.41 -14.80
CA ARG A 6 -12.69 -1.09 -13.38
C ARG A 6 -11.31 -0.76 -12.78
N PRO A 7 -11.19 0.23 -11.88
CA PRO A 7 -9.92 0.51 -11.22
C PRO A 7 -9.42 -0.74 -10.50
N MET A 8 -8.12 -0.99 -10.59
CA MET A 8 -7.49 -2.13 -9.93
C MET A 8 -7.38 -1.86 -8.44
N ARG A 9 -7.79 -2.83 -7.62
CA ARG A 9 -7.70 -2.72 -6.17
C ARG A 9 -6.25 -2.90 -5.73
N ALA A 10 -5.68 -1.85 -5.14
CA ALA A 10 -4.31 -1.81 -4.70
C ALA A 10 -4.19 -2.03 -3.19
N GLY A 11 -3.33 -2.97 -2.79
CA GLY A 11 -2.86 -3.15 -1.42
C GLY A 11 -1.48 -2.52 -1.24
N ILE A 12 -1.20 -1.97 -0.05
CA ILE A 12 0.11 -1.39 0.26
C ILE A 12 0.65 -2.00 1.56
N LEU A 13 1.75 -2.73 1.48
CA LEU A 13 2.49 -3.25 2.63
C LEU A 13 3.53 -2.22 3.10
N GLY A 14 3.67 -2.04 4.40
CA GLY A 14 4.53 -0.99 4.96
C GLY A 14 3.97 0.42 4.76
N ALA A 15 2.64 0.56 4.73
CA ALA A 15 1.94 1.80 4.38
C ALA A 15 2.31 3.00 5.28
N THR A 16 2.69 2.78 6.53
CA THR A 16 3.07 3.86 7.47
C THR A 16 4.49 4.38 7.28
N GLY A 17 5.35 3.64 6.58
CA GLY A 17 6.71 4.06 6.26
C GLY A 17 6.75 5.13 5.15
N THR A 18 7.88 5.82 5.01
CA THR A 18 8.02 6.91 4.01
C THR A 18 7.76 6.44 2.57
N VAL A 19 8.19 5.21 2.22
CA VAL A 19 7.92 4.61 0.90
C VAL A 19 6.42 4.32 0.72
N GLY A 20 5.78 3.73 1.73
CA GLY A 20 4.33 3.47 1.72
C GLY A 20 3.50 4.75 1.61
N GLN A 21 3.89 5.83 2.30
CA GLN A 21 3.27 7.14 2.17
C GLN A 21 3.36 7.69 0.74
N ARG A 22 4.49 7.49 0.07
CA ARG A 22 4.65 7.91 -1.34
C ARG A 22 3.75 7.10 -2.28
N PHE A 23 3.63 5.78 -2.08
CA PHE A 23 2.67 4.98 -2.83
C PHE A 23 1.23 5.45 -2.64
N ILE A 24 0.84 5.83 -1.42
CA ILE A 24 -0.49 6.37 -1.14
C ILE A 24 -0.77 7.61 -1.98
N VAL A 25 0.16 8.56 -2.05
CA VAL A 25 -0.02 9.78 -2.85
C VAL A 25 -0.14 9.44 -4.34
N LEU A 26 0.80 8.64 -4.86
CA LEU A 26 0.82 8.28 -6.29
C LEU A 26 -0.43 7.48 -6.72
N LEU A 27 -0.89 6.56 -5.88
CA LEU A 27 -2.07 5.75 -6.17
C LEU A 27 -3.37 6.54 -5.98
N ALA A 28 -3.42 7.48 -5.03
CA ALA A 28 -4.58 8.34 -4.86
C ALA A 28 -4.81 9.30 -6.04
N GLU A 29 -3.75 9.70 -6.73
CA GLU A 29 -3.82 10.53 -7.94
C GLU A 29 -4.11 9.74 -9.22
N ASN A 30 -4.00 8.40 -9.18
CA ASN A 30 -4.14 7.56 -10.36
C ASN A 30 -5.55 6.93 -10.45
N PRO A 31 -6.40 7.34 -11.41
CA PRO A 31 -7.77 6.80 -11.54
C PRO A 31 -7.82 5.33 -11.95
N GLY A 32 -6.71 4.74 -12.39
CA GLY A 32 -6.59 3.31 -12.68
C GLY A 32 -6.48 2.43 -11.43
N PHE A 33 -6.29 3.02 -10.25
CA PHE A 33 -6.13 2.29 -8.99
C PHE A 33 -7.09 2.77 -7.92
N GLU A 34 -7.51 1.85 -7.06
CA GLU A 34 -8.28 2.13 -5.85
C GLU A 34 -7.53 1.55 -4.65
N ILE A 35 -7.14 2.39 -3.69
CA ILE A 35 -6.46 1.93 -2.47
C ILE A 35 -7.46 1.15 -1.61
N HIS A 36 -7.29 -0.16 -1.56
CA HIS A 36 -8.23 -1.08 -0.93
C HIS A 36 -7.78 -1.54 0.46
N ALA A 37 -6.48 -1.80 0.63
CA ALA A 37 -5.93 -2.33 1.87
C ALA A 37 -4.58 -1.72 2.22
N LEU A 38 -4.38 -1.43 3.51
CA LEU A 38 -3.13 -0.88 4.04
C LEU A 38 -2.58 -1.84 5.10
N GLY A 39 -1.38 -2.35 4.87
CA GLY A 39 -0.67 -3.22 5.79
C GLY A 39 0.46 -2.48 6.47
N ALA A 40 0.60 -2.67 7.77
CA ALA A 40 1.78 -2.22 8.51
C ALA A 40 2.12 -3.20 9.63
N SER A 41 3.02 -2.78 10.53
CA SER A 41 3.36 -3.56 11.73
C SER A 41 2.15 -3.81 12.62
N SER A 42 2.20 -4.87 13.43
CA SER A 42 1.17 -5.22 14.42
C SER A 42 0.85 -4.07 15.39
N ARG A 43 1.80 -3.19 15.70
CA ARG A 43 1.60 -1.98 16.52
C ARG A 43 0.64 -0.96 15.89
N SER A 44 0.60 -0.93 14.57
CA SER A 44 -0.23 -0.03 13.76
C SER A 44 -1.55 -0.67 13.34
N ALA A 45 -1.62 -2.01 13.31
CA ALA A 45 -2.82 -2.74 12.95
C ALA A 45 -4.02 -2.41 13.88
N GLY A 46 -5.22 -2.38 13.32
CA GLY A 46 -6.47 -2.06 14.02
C GLY A 46 -6.75 -0.57 14.23
N LYS A 47 -5.80 0.31 13.89
CA LYS A 47 -5.98 1.77 13.98
C LYS A 47 -6.36 2.36 12.63
N LYS A 48 -7.02 3.52 12.64
CA LYS A 48 -7.17 4.33 11.43
C LYS A 48 -5.80 4.76 10.94
N TYR A 49 -5.62 4.83 9.63
CA TYR A 49 -4.33 5.18 9.04
C TYR A 49 -3.81 6.53 9.55
N ALA A 50 -4.69 7.53 9.71
CA ALA A 50 -4.33 8.84 10.26
C ALA A 50 -3.74 8.78 11.69
N GLU A 51 -4.18 7.82 12.49
CA GLU A 51 -3.70 7.62 13.88
C GLU A 51 -2.46 6.72 13.93
N ALA A 52 -2.33 5.81 12.96
CA ALA A 52 -1.25 4.85 12.86
C ALA A 52 0.02 5.41 12.21
N THR A 53 -0.14 6.41 11.35
CA THR A 53 0.94 6.99 10.54
C THR A 53 1.51 8.24 11.18
N ASN A 54 2.82 8.42 11.06
CA ASN A 54 3.45 9.71 11.25
C ASN A 54 3.68 10.30 9.84
N TRP A 55 2.71 11.06 9.34
CA TRP A 55 2.72 11.58 7.97
C TRP A 55 3.84 12.59 7.80
N LYS A 56 4.79 12.30 6.91
CA LYS A 56 6.01 13.12 6.69
C LYS A 56 6.04 13.83 5.34
N LEU A 57 5.08 13.57 4.47
CA LEU A 57 5.02 14.20 3.16
C LEU A 57 4.46 15.61 3.25
N SER A 58 4.91 16.48 2.34
CA SER A 58 4.35 17.82 2.16
C SER A 58 2.93 17.79 1.61
N ASP A 59 2.62 16.73 0.86
CA ASP A 59 1.30 16.50 0.27
C ASP A 59 0.26 16.23 1.36
N ALA A 60 -0.98 16.65 1.14
CA ALA A 60 -2.06 16.39 2.08
C ALA A 60 -2.37 14.89 2.16
N LEU A 61 -2.63 14.38 3.37
CA LEU A 61 -3.08 13.02 3.55
C LEU A 61 -4.46 12.83 2.89
N PRO A 62 -4.63 11.92 1.91
CA PRO A 62 -5.91 11.72 1.26
C PRO A 62 -6.97 11.26 2.28
N GLU A 63 -8.14 11.91 2.27
CA GLU A 63 -9.20 11.63 3.25
C GLU A 63 -9.78 10.22 3.10
N THR A 64 -9.81 9.69 1.87
CA THR A 64 -10.22 8.32 1.57
C THR A 64 -9.33 7.29 2.28
N VAL A 65 -8.03 7.57 2.36
CA VAL A 65 -7.02 6.70 2.97
C VAL A 65 -6.92 6.91 4.47
N SER A 66 -7.11 8.16 4.94
CA SER A 66 -6.98 8.52 6.36
C SER A 66 -7.91 7.71 7.27
N LYS A 67 -9.09 7.35 6.77
CA LYS A 67 -10.13 6.59 7.47
C LYS A 67 -9.94 5.07 7.38
N LEU A 68 -9.09 4.57 6.49
CA LEU A 68 -8.87 3.13 6.34
C LEU A 68 -8.24 2.54 7.60
N ILE A 69 -8.69 1.34 7.95
CA ILE A 69 -8.10 0.58 9.05
C ILE A 69 -6.84 -0.11 8.54
N VAL A 70 -5.74 0.12 9.25
CA VAL A 70 -4.48 -0.57 8.98
C VAL A 70 -4.62 -2.02 9.43
N LYS A 71 -4.23 -2.93 8.55
CA LYS A 71 -4.24 -4.38 8.73
C LYS A 71 -2.84 -4.90 9.01
N THR A 72 -2.76 -6.15 9.45
CA THR A 72 -1.50 -6.89 9.50
C THR A 72 -1.03 -7.22 8.07
N CYS A 73 0.27 -7.48 7.91
CA CYS A 73 0.86 -7.84 6.61
C CYS A 73 0.65 -9.35 6.30
N GLU A 74 -0.59 -9.83 6.43
CA GLU A 74 -0.97 -11.23 6.20
C GLU A 74 -1.74 -11.37 4.88
N PRO A 75 -1.52 -12.43 4.07
CA PRO A 75 -2.18 -12.58 2.78
C PRO A 75 -3.71 -12.55 2.83
N SER A 76 -4.30 -13.13 3.87
CA SER A 76 -5.75 -13.17 4.13
C SER A 76 -6.37 -11.77 4.17
N GLU A 77 -5.63 -10.78 4.67
CA GLU A 77 -6.08 -9.39 4.78
C GLU A 77 -6.13 -8.66 3.42
N PHE A 78 -5.54 -9.25 2.38
CA PHE A 78 -5.37 -8.69 1.04
C PHE A 78 -6.05 -9.48 -0.09
N GLU A 79 -6.86 -10.49 0.21
CA GLU A 79 -7.52 -11.36 -0.80
C GLU A 79 -8.38 -10.59 -1.84
N GLY A 80 -8.82 -9.38 -1.52
CA GLY A 80 -9.57 -8.50 -2.41
C GLY A 80 -8.74 -7.58 -3.31
N CYS A 81 -7.41 -7.61 -3.21
CA CYS A 81 -6.51 -6.75 -3.99
C CYS A 81 -6.13 -7.42 -5.32
N ASP A 82 -6.25 -6.66 -6.41
CA ASP A 82 -5.76 -7.06 -7.73
C ASP A 82 -4.23 -6.94 -7.82
N VAL A 83 -3.65 -5.96 -7.12
CA VAL A 83 -2.21 -5.70 -7.04
C VAL A 83 -1.80 -5.32 -5.61
N ILE A 84 -0.58 -5.69 -5.20
CA ILE A 84 -0.06 -5.36 -3.87
C ILE A 84 1.35 -4.79 -4.01
N PHE A 85 1.55 -3.58 -3.49
CA PHE A 85 2.82 -2.86 -3.46
C PHE A 85 3.48 -3.05 -2.10
N SER A 86 4.80 -3.28 -2.09
CA SER A 86 5.56 -3.42 -0.85
C SER A 86 6.53 -2.26 -0.67
N GLY A 87 6.31 -1.46 0.37
CA GLY A 87 7.25 -0.48 0.89
C GLY A 87 8.12 -1.03 2.04
N LEU A 88 8.16 -2.35 2.22
CA LEU A 88 8.98 -3.00 3.25
C LEU A 88 10.44 -3.07 2.83
N ASP A 89 11.34 -3.09 3.82
CA ASP A 89 12.76 -3.38 3.57
C ASP A 89 12.91 -4.79 2.95
N ALA A 90 13.91 -4.94 2.08
CA ALA A 90 14.17 -6.19 1.35
C ALA A 90 14.31 -7.41 2.28
N SER A 91 14.80 -7.20 3.50
CA SER A 91 15.00 -8.26 4.51
C SER A 91 13.67 -8.86 4.99
N ILE A 92 12.60 -8.07 5.01
CA ILE A 92 11.24 -8.49 5.43
C ILE A 92 10.38 -8.86 4.22
N ALA A 93 10.64 -8.20 3.07
CA ALA A 93 9.91 -8.45 1.83
C ALA A 93 10.07 -9.90 1.31
N GLY A 94 11.19 -10.57 1.60
CA GLY A 94 11.42 -11.96 1.21
C GLY A 94 10.42 -12.95 1.84
N GLU A 95 10.16 -12.80 3.14
CA GLU A 95 9.24 -13.70 3.87
C GLU A 95 7.78 -13.45 3.50
N VAL A 96 7.38 -12.18 3.38
CA VAL A 96 6.02 -11.81 2.98
C VAL A 96 5.77 -12.12 1.49
N GLY A 97 6.82 -11.99 0.67
CA GLY A 97 6.73 -12.17 -0.78
C GLY A 97 6.43 -13.59 -1.22
N MET A 98 6.95 -14.58 -0.50
CA MET A 98 6.70 -16.00 -0.78
C MET A 98 5.25 -16.44 -0.51
N LEU A 99 4.48 -15.65 0.25
CA LEU A 99 3.12 -15.99 0.65
C LEU A 99 2.03 -15.46 -0.31
N LEU A 100 2.39 -14.60 -1.27
CA LEU A 100 1.42 -13.92 -2.14
C LEU A 100 1.67 -14.24 -3.63
N ASN A 101 0.83 -15.11 -4.20
CA ASN A 101 0.87 -15.53 -5.62
C ASN A 101 0.51 -14.43 -6.64
N ARG A 102 0.12 -13.22 -6.19
CA ARG A 102 -0.28 -12.06 -7.02
C ARG A 102 0.51 -10.80 -6.66
N LEU A 103 1.77 -10.96 -6.29
CA LEU A 103 2.59 -9.87 -5.78
C LEU A 103 3.46 -9.27 -6.89
N PHE A 104 3.12 -8.07 -7.34
CA PHE A 104 4.09 -7.21 -8.02
C PHE A 104 4.95 -6.53 -6.95
N ILE A 105 6.02 -7.20 -6.52
CA ILE A 105 6.95 -6.62 -5.55
C ILE A 105 7.75 -5.50 -6.24
N LEU A 106 7.31 -4.25 -6.12
CA LEU A 106 8.16 -3.12 -6.43
C LEU A 106 9.07 -2.83 -5.21
N ILE A 107 10.19 -3.55 -5.10
CA ILE A 107 11.22 -3.25 -4.09
C ILE A 107 11.96 -1.98 -4.53
N CYS A 108 11.62 -0.84 -3.93
CA CYS A 108 12.42 0.38 -4.12
C CYS A 108 13.70 0.30 -3.28
N LYS A 109 14.77 -0.29 -3.83
CA LYS A 109 16.13 0.00 -3.35
C LYS A 109 16.67 1.23 -4.07
N GLY A 110 16.75 2.34 -3.35
CA GLY A 110 17.22 3.61 -3.92
C GLY A 110 16.10 4.33 -4.66
N PHE A 111 16.12 5.67 -4.58
CA PHE A 111 15.23 6.57 -5.30
C PHE A 111 15.01 6.09 -6.74
N TYR A 112 13.75 6.03 -7.17
CA TYR A 112 13.19 5.65 -8.49
C TYR A 112 12.32 4.38 -8.44
N ALA A 113 11.04 4.61 -8.15
CA ALA A 113 9.96 3.70 -8.53
C ALA A 113 9.64 3.98 -10.01
N VAL A 114 9.91 3.03 -10.91
CA VAL A 114 9.34 3.04 -12.27
C VAL A 114 8.06 2.21 -12.18
N ILE A 115 6.93 2.89 -12.37
CA ILE A 115 5.61 2.28 -12.59
C ILE A 115 5.48 1.83 -14.05
#